data_AF-A0A0B0D0X4-F1
#
_entry.id   AF-A0A0B0D0X4-F1
#
_cell.length_a   1.000
_cell.length_b   1.000
_cell.length_c   1.000
_cell.angle_alpha   90.00
_cell.angle_beta   90.00
_cell.angle_gamma   90.00
#
_symmetry.space_group_name_H-M   'P 1'
#
loop_
_entity.id
_entity.type
_entity.pdbx_description
1 polymer ?
#
loop_
_entity_poly.entity_id
_entity_poly.type
_entity_poly.pdbx_seq_one_letter_code
_entity_poly.pdbx_strand_id
1 'polypeptide(L)'
;MQWESLPDWIWAIYYLFFITTLGTAILSIVKRDNKSWSIVAALFTITVPIVSLINSIGRPVGMNEFEYLVSQLQQGAFWSIYVLIGYFFLLGWWGLFLFKANK
;
A
#
# COMPACT_ATOMS: atom_id res chain seq x y z
N MET A 1 1.94 26.75 12.84
CA MET A 1 1.45 26.31 11.51
C MET A 1 1.27 24.81 11.60
N GLN A 2 0.05 24.32 11.40
CA GLN A 2 -0.33 22.94 11.68
C GLN A 2 0.43 21.99 10.77
N TRP A 3 1.02 20.95 11.34
CA TRP A 3 1.42 19.77 10.61
C TRP A 3 0.13 19.12 10.11
N GLU A 4 -0.26 19.39 8.87
CA GLU A 4 -1.44 18.76 8.28
C GLU A 4 -1.05 17.34 7.85
N SER A 5 -0.95 16.45 8.84
CA SER A 5 -1.04 15.02 8.63
C SER A 5 -2.49 14.66 8.39
N LEU A 6 -2.73 13.59 7.65
CA LEU A 6 -4.06 13.00 7.58
C LEU A 6 -4.54 12.62 9.01
N PRO A 7 -5.85 12.72 9.29
CA PRO A 7 -6.41 12.30 10.57
C PRO A 7 -5.96 10.89 10.98
N ASP A 8 -5.73 10.69 12.29
CA ASP A 8 -5.19 9.43 12.84
C ASP A 8 -6.01 8.18 12.45
N TRP A 9 -7.32 8.33 12.28
CA TRP A 9 -8.18 7.23 11.86
C TRP A 9 -7.87 6.72 10.45
N ILE A 10 -7.38 7.59 9.55
CA ILE A 10 -6.94 7.20 8.20
C ILE A 10 -5.70 6.33 8.30
N TRP A 11 -4.75 6.71 9.15
CA TRP A 11 -3.56 5.90 9.43
C TRP A 11 -3.90 4.56 10.05
N ALA A 12 -4.87 4.51 10.98
CA ALA A 12 -5.34 3.26 11.56
C ALA A 12 -5.90 2.30 10.48
N ILE A 13 -6.73 2.79 9.57
CA ILE A 13 -7.25 2.00 8.45
C ILE A 13 -6.12 1.56 7.51
N TYR A 14 -5.19 2.47 7.21
CA TYR A 14 -4.04 2.21 6.35
C TYR A 14 -3.19 1.04 6.88
N TYR A 15 -2.77 1.11 8.15
CA TYR A 15 -1.98 0.03 8.75
C TYR A 15 -2.77 -1.28 8.89
N LEU A 16 -4.06 -1.20 9.21
CA LEU A 16 -4.93 -2.38 9.29
C LEU A 16 -5.04 -3.09 7.93
N PHE A 17 -5.15 -2.33 6.84
CA PHE A 17 -5.14 -2.90 5.49
C PHE A 17 -3.85 -3.67 5.20
N PHE A 18 -2.68 -3.12 5.51
CA PHE A 18 -1.42 -3.83 5.30
C PHE A 18 -1.27 -5.06 6.22
N ILE A 19 -1.63 -4.97 7.50
CA ILE A 19 -1.56 -6.10 8.44
C ILE A 19 -2.47 -7.25 7.98
N THR A 20 -3.71 -6.93 7.62
CA THR A 20 -4.66 -7.94 7.13
C THR A 20 -4.21 -8.56 5.82
N THR A 21 -3.68 -7.76 4.89
CA THR A 21 -3.12 -8.25 3.61
C THR A 21 -1.91 -9.16 3.82
N LEU A 22 -1.02 -8.82 4.76
CA LEU A 22 0.13 -9.66 5.08
C LEU A 22 -0.32 -11.00 5.66
N GLY A 23 -1.26 -10.97 6.61
CA GLY A 23 -1.80 -12.18 7.23
C GLY A 23 -2.47 -13.10 6.21
N THR A 24 -3.33 -12.56 5.34
CA THR A 24 -4.01 -13.35 4.30
C THR A 24 -3.04 -13.86 3.23
N ALA A 25 -2.03 -13.07 2.85
CA ALA A 25 -0.99 -13.49 1.91
C ALA A 25 -0.14 -14.63 2.47
N ILE A 26 0.20 -14.60 3.77
CA ILE A 26 0.92 -15.72 4.42
C ILE A 26 0.05 -16.97 4.42
N LEU A 27 -1.24 -16.85 4.78
CA LEU A 27 -2.17 -17.97 4.78
C LEU A 27 -2.33 -18.61 3.39
N SER A 28 -2.42 -17.81 2.32
CA SER A 28 -2.52 -18.33 0.95
C SER A 28 -1.24 -19.00 0.49
N ILE A 29 -0.06 -18.48 0.85
CA ILE A 29 1.25 -19.12 0.59
C ILE A 29 1.32 -20.49 1.27
N VAL A 30 0.94 -20.59 2.54
CA VAL A 30 0.93 -21.85 3.31
C VAL A 30 -0.02 -22.87 2.70
N LYS A 31 -1.21 -22.44 2.27
CA LYS A 31 -2.18 -23.28 1.57
C LYS A 31 -1.78 -23.62 0.12
N ARG A 32 -0.61 -23.17 -0.34
CA ARG A 32 -0.09 -23.28 -1.72
C ARG A 32 -1.02 -22.72 -2.80
N ASP A 33 -1.98 -21.89 -2.39
CA ASP A 33 -3.00 -21.37 -3.26
C ASP A 33 -2.57 -20.01 -3.79
N ASN A 34 -2.46 -19.89 -5.12
CA ASN A 34 -1.96 -18.67 -5.78
C ASN A 34 -0.61 -18.20 -5.21
N LYS A 35 0.31 -19.14 -4.97
CA LYS A 35 1.61 -18.90 -4.31
C LYS A 35 2.39 -17.74 -4.93
N SER A 36 2.47 -17.66 -6.26
CA SER A 36 3.23 -16.60 -6.95
C SER A 36 2.63 -15.21 -6.67
N TRP A 37 1.33 -15.04 -6.88
CA TRP A 37 0.63 -13.77 -6.64
C TRP A 37 0.66 -13.33 -5.18
N SER A 38 0.59 -14.28 -4.25
CA SER A 38 0.62 -14.02 -2.82
C SER A 38 2.00 -13.61 -2.32
N ILE A 39 3.08 -14.14 -2.89
CA ILE A 39 4.45 -13.68 -2.61
C ILE A 39 4.63 -12.23 -3.04
N VAL A 40 4.14 -11.88 -4.24
CA VAL A 40 4.21 -10.50 -4.75
C VAL A 40 3.36 -9.56 -3.89
N ALA A 41 2.17 -9.98 -3.46
CA ALA A 41 1.32 -9.20 -2.54
C ALA A 41 2.00 -8.97 -1.18
N ALA A 42 2.64 -9.99 -0.61
CA ALA A 42 3.39 -9.86 0.63
C ALA A 42 4.58 -8.89 0.48
N LEU A 43 5.28 -8.94 -0.65
CA LEU A 43 6.38 -8.02 -0.94
C LEU A 43 5.88 -6.57 -1.02
N PHE A 44 4.85 -6.30 -1.82
CA PHE A 44 4.26 -4.96 -1.93
C PHE A 44 3.69 -4.45 -0.62
N THR A 45 3.12 -5.33 0.21
CA THR A 45 2.60 -4.99 1.53
C THR A 45 3.66 -4.40 2.46
N ILE A 46 4.93 -4.77 2.28
CA ILE A 46 6.05 -4.26 3.08
C ILE A 46 6.71 -3.07 2.37
N THR A 47 6.99 -3.19 1.08
CA THR A 47 7.78 -2.20 0.36
C THR A 47 7.00 -0.92 0.06
N VAL A 48 5.71 -0.99 -0.25
CA VAL A 48 4.88 0.19 -0.56
C VAL A 48 4.83 1.19 0.60
N PRO A 49 4.49 0.79 1.85
CA PRO A 49 4.47 1.75 2.96
C PRO A 49 5.87 2.28 3.29
N ILE A 50 6.92 1.45 3.20
CA ILE A 50 8.29 1.88 3.45
C ILE A 50 8.74 2.93 2.42
N VAL A 51 8.55 2.65 1.12
CA VAL A 51 8.91 3.58 0.04
C VAL A 51 8.10 4.87 0.16
N SER A 52 6.80 4.77 0.45
CA SER A 52 5.93 5.93 0.65
C SER A 52 6.41 6.79 1.84
N LEU A 53 6.73 6.16 2.98
CA LEU A 53 7.21 6.87 4.17
C LEU A 53 8.56 7.54 3.93
N ILE A 54 9.54 6.81 3.40
CA ILE A 54 10.90 7.34 3.17
C ILE A 54 10.87 8.55 2.23
N ASN A 55 10.11 8.48 1.13
CA ASN A 55 10.05 9.58 0.18
C ASN A 55 9.17 10.74 0.68
N SER A 56 8.29 10.50 1.66
CA SER A 56 7.51 11.56 2.29
C SER A 56 8.29 12.32 3.38
N ILE A 57 9.48 11.83 3.78
CA ILE A 57 10.39 12.55 4.68
C ILE A 57 11.00 13.71 3.91
N GLY A 58 10.77 14.95 4.37
CA GLY A 58 11.22 16.16 3.68
C GLY A 58 10.17 16.79 2.75
N ARG A 59 8.90 16.38 2.89
CA ARG A 59 7.75 17.03 2.26
C ARG A 59 7.70 18.54 2.54
N PRO A 60 7.27 19.37 1.58
CA PRO A 60 7.03 20.80 1.80
C PRO A 60 6.03 21.08 2.94
N VAL A 61 6.25 22.17 3.67
CA VAL A 61 5.36 22.60 4.76
C VAL A 61 3.98 22.97 4.19
N GLY A 62 2.91 22.51 4.84
CA GLY A 62 1.52 22.81 4.45
C GLY A 62 0.92 21.89 3.39
N MET A 63 1.62 20.80 3.04
CA MET A 63 1.08 19.72 2.20
C MET A 63 0.89 18.48 3.07
N ASN A 64 -0.12 17.65 2.81
CA ASN A 64 -0.24 16.34 3.47
C ASN A 64 0.46 15.22 2.67
N GLU A 65 0.58 14.02 3.24
CA GLU A 65 1.28 12.87 2.62
C GLU A 65 0.65 12.46 1.29
N PHE A 66 -0.69 12.49 1.21
CA PHE A 66 -1.43 12.09 0.03
C PHE A 66 -1.27 13.11 -1.10
N GLU A 67 -1.42 14.39 -0.79
CA GLU A 67 -1.17 15.48 -1.74
C GLU A 67 0.25 15.43 -2.27
N TYR A 68 1.22 15.20 -1.38
CA TYR A 68 2.62 15.08 -1.79
C TYR A 68 2.82 13.91 -2.75
N LEU A 69 2.27 12.73 -2.45
CA LEU A 69 2.28 11.58 -3.36
C LEU A 69 1.68 11.93 -4.73
N VAL A 70 0.53 12.60 -4.77
CA VAL A 70 -0.15 13.00 -6.01
C VAL A 70 0.69 14.01 -6.79
N SER A 71 1.29 14.99 -6.12
CA SER A 71 2.15 15.98 -6.79
C SER A 71 3.41 15.33 -7.39
N GLN A 72 3.97 14.34 -6.71
CA GLN A 72 5.15 13.59 -7.17
C GLN A 72 4.78 12.65 -8.32
N LEU A 73 3.57 12.11 -8.31
CA LEU A 73 3.01 11.35 -9.43
C LEU A 73 2.83 12.22 -10.67
N GLN A 74 2.31 13.45 -10.52
CA GLN A 74 2.21 14.41 -11.63
C GLN A 74 3.57 14.82 -12.20
N GLN A 75 4.60 14.85 -11.35
CA GLN A 75 5.99 15.08 -11.76
C GLN A 75 6.66 13.82 -12.36
N GLY A 76 5.96 12.68 -12.38
CA GLY A 76 6.48 11.43 -12.93
C GLY A 76 7.54 10.75 -12.06
N ALA A 77 7.57 11.02 -10.75
CA ALA A 77 8.57 10.45 -9.86
C ALA A 77 8.40 8.92 -9.78
N PHE A 78 9.46 8.16 -10.10
CA PHE A 78 9.41 6.70 -10.16
C PHE A 78 8.87 6.03 -8.89
N TRP A 79 9.19 6.56 -7.71
CA TRP A 79 8.72 6.02 -6.44
C TRP A 79 7.20 6.18 -6.28
N SER A 80 6.62 7.28 -6.74
CA SER A 80 5.18 7.53 -6.65
C SER A 80 4.40 6.62 -7.60
N ILE A 81 4.94 6.37 -8.79
CA ILE A 81 4.39 5.39 -9.76
C ILE A 81 4.46 3.98 -9.17
N TYR A 82 5.59 3.61 -8.55
CA TYR A 82 5.75 2.33 -7.86
C TYR A 82 4.70 2.15 -6.75
N VAL A 83 4.53 3.15 -5.89
CA VAL A 83 3.55 3.15 -4.80
C VAL A 83 2.13 3.01 -5.36
N LEU A 84 1.80 3.72 -6.44
CA LEU A 84 0.49 3.65 -7.09
C LEU A 84 0.22 2.26 -7.67
N ILE A 85 1.17 1.69 -8.41
CA ILE A 85 1.07 0.32 -8.95
C ILE A 85 0.91 -0.68 -7.81
N GLY A 86 1.65 -0.51 -6.72
CA GLY A 86 1.54 -1.34 -5.52
C GLY A 86 0.12 -1.32 -4.94
N TYR A 87 -0.49 -0.14 -4.79
CA TYR A 87 -1.87 -0.04 -4.33
C TYR A 87 -2.85 -0.75 -5.27
N PHE A 88 -2.78 -0.52 -6.57
CA PHE A 88 -3.66 -1.20 -7.54
C PHE A 88 -3.45 -2.72 -7.54
N PHE A 89 -2.22 -3.19 -7.41
CA PHE A 89 -1.92 -4.61 -7.31
C PHE A 89 -2.53 -5.23 -6.06
N LEU A 90 -2.37 -4.60 -4.89
CA LEU A 90 -2.93 -5.11 -3.64
C LEU A 90 -4.46 -5.16 -3.68
N LEU A 91 -5.11 -4.15 -4.27
CA LEU A 91 -6.56 -4.15 -4.50
C LEU A 91 -6.99 -5.30 -5.44
N GLY A 92 -6.28 -5.50 -6.55
CA GLY A 92 -6.54 -6.60 -7.47
C GLY A 92 -6.34 -7.98 -6.82
N TRP A 93 -5.31 -8.12 -6.00
CA TRP A 93 -5.04 -9.35 -5.25
C TRP A 93 -6.15 -9.66 -4.24
N TRP A 94 -6.67 -8.65 -3.53
CA TRP A 94 -7.83 -8.81 -2.65
C TRP A 94 -9.06 -9.31 -3.42
N GLY A 95 -9.31 -8.80 -4.63
CA GLY A 95 -10.33 -9.34 -5.52
C GLY A 95 -10.14 -10.84 -5.77
N LEU A 96 -8.95 -11.25 -6.21
CA LEU A 96 -8.63 -12.67 -6.45
C LEU A 96 -8.79 -13.54 -5.20
N PHE A 97 -8.38 -13.03 -4.03
CA PHE A 97 -8.50 -13.73 -2.76
C PHE A 97 -9.96 -13.93 -2.36
N LEU A 98 -10.79 -12.89 -2.44
CA LEU A 98 -12.21 -12.94 -2.08
C LEU A 98 -13.05 -13.77 -3.06
N PHE A 99 -12.83 -13.62 -4.37
CA PHE A 99 -13.54 -14.42 -5.37
C PHE A 99 -13.20 -15.91 -5.29
N LYS A 100 -12.02 -16.25 -4.81
CA LYS A 100 -11.63 -17.64 -4.56
C LYS A 100 -12.27 -18.19 -3.28
N ALA A 101 -12.42 -17.39 -2.23
CA ALA A 101 -13.07 -17.82 -0.99
C ALA A 101 -14.56 -18.18 -1.17
N ASN A 102 -15.20 -17.68 -2.23
CA ASN A 102 -16.60 -17.97 -2.59
C ASN A 102 -16.77 -19.18 -3.53
N LYS A 103 -15.70 -19.91 -3.88
CA LYS A 103 -15.75 -21.18 -4.63
C LYS A 103 -15.41 -22.35 -3.72
#